data_AF-R7QVB3-F1
#
_entry.id   AF-R7QVB3-F1
#
_cell.length_a   1.000
_cell.length_b   1.000
_cell.length_c   1.000
_cell.angle_alpha   90.00
_cell.angle_beta   90.00
_cell.angle_gamma   90.00
#
_symmetry.space_group_name_H-M   'P 1'
#
loop_
_entity.id
_entity.type
_entity.pdbx_description
1 polymer ?
#
loop_
_entity_poly.entity_id
_entity_poly.type
_entity_poly.pdbx_seq_one_letter_code
_entity_poly.pdbx_strand_id
1 'polypeptide(L)'
;MQGIPVCFDAKECNTDTFPLQNIHEHQVKFMEDFEKQGGIAFFLVSFTARDEFYYLRLAELLKFWNRAKEGGRKSFRREELDPSFFLSVERGVLVPYLTGLQRDLDMRD
;
A
#
# COMPACT_ATOMS: atom_id res chain seq x y z
N MET A 1 -20.87 -3.16 17.07
CA MET A 1 -19.92 -3.22 15.95
C MET A 1 -19.70 -1.79 15.48
N GLN A 2 -18.49 -1.26 15.61
CA GLN A 2 -18.13 0.03 15.03
C GLN A 2 -17.47 -0.27 13.67
N GLY A 3 -18.04 0.25 12.58
CA GLY A 3 -17.44 0.09 11.25
C GLY A 3 -16.21 0.99 11.10
N ILE A 4 -15.22 0.52 10.36
CA ILE A 4 -14.04 1.31 10.01
C ILE A 4 -14.13 1.65 8.52
N PRO A 5 -14.19 2.95 8.14
CA PRO A 5 -14.15 3.34 6.75
C PRO A 5 -12.83 2.90 6.10
N VAL A 6 -12.92 2.27 4.92
CA VAL A 6 -11.75 1.80 4.16
C VAL A 6 -11.77 2.44 2.78
N CYS A 7 -10.62 2.96 2.34
CA CYS A 7 -10.42 3.37 0.95
C CYS A 7 -9.10 2.78 0.42
N PHE A 8 -9.07 2.40 -0.85
CA PHE A 8 -7.85 1.88 -1.47
C PHE A 8 -7.82 2.14 -2.96
N ASP A 9 -6.63 2.08 -3.53
CA ASP A 9 -6.41 2.04 -4.98
C ASP A 9 -5.48 0.87 -5.33
N ALA A 10 -5.56 0.38 -6.57
CA ALA A 10 -4.76 -0.73 -7.06
C ALA A 10 -3.78 -0.25 -8.14
N LYS A 11 -2.52 -0.65 -8.01
CA LYS A 11 -1.44 -0.34 -8.96
C LYS A 11 -0.70 -1.62 -9.33
N GLU A 12 -0.02 -1.60 -10.46
CA GLU A 12 0.83 -2.70 -10.88
C GLU A 12 2.18 -2.20 -11.41
N CYS A 13 3.18 -3.08 -11.34
CA CYS A 13 4.44 -2.91 -12.03
C CYS A 13 5.04 -4.26 -12.42
N ASN A 14 5.63 -4.33 -13.61
CA ASN A 14 6.26 -5.55 -14.15
C ASN A 14 7.75 -5.70 -13.75
N THR A 15 8.20 -5.03 -12.68
CA THR A 15 9.60 -5.10 -12.23
C THR A 15 9.66 -5.04 -10.70
N ASP A 16 10.81 -5.38 -10.11
CA ASP A 16 11.01 -5.25 -8.67
C ASP A 16 11.17 -3.79 -8.19
N THR A 17 11.03 -2.80 -9.06
CA THR A 17 11.09 -1.37 -8.72
C THR A 17 9.78 -0.69 -9.12
N PHE A 18 9.04 -0.18 -8.13
CA PHE A 18 7.81 0.55 -8.34
C PHE A 18 8.10 2.05 -8.54
N PRO A 19 7.76 2.66 -9.70
CA PRO A 19 7.92 4.10 -9.92
C PRO A 19 6.86 4.91 -9.16
N LEU A 20 7.26 5.88 -8.35
CA LEU A 20 6.29 6.69 -7.58
C LEU A 20 5.38 7.54 -8.46
N GLN A 21 5.78 7.86 -9.69
CA GLN A 21 4.93 8.54 -10.67
C GLN A 21 3.65 7.79 -11.03
N ASN A 22 3.57 6.48 -10.74
CA ASN A 22 2.36 5.68 -10.92
C ASN A 22 1.29 5.98 -9.85
N ILE A 23 1.64 6.74 -8.81
CA ILE A 23 0.74 7.27 -7.79
C ILE A 23 0.63 8.77 -8.01
N HIS A 24 -0.60 9.27 -8.11
CA HIS A 24 -0.82 10.70 -8.33
C HIS A 24 -0.96 11.44 -7.00
N GLU A 25 -0.51 12.70 -6.95
CA GLU A 25 -0.55 13.52 -5.73
C GLU A 25 -1.96 13.65 -5.13
N HIS A 26 -2.99 13.75 -5.96
CA HIS A 26 -4.38 13.83 -5.47
C HIS A 26 -4.80 12.55 -4.72
N GLN A 27 -4.25 11.39 -5.06
CA GLN A 27 -4.54 10.12 -4.37
C GLN A 27 -3.92 10.16 -2.98
N VAL A 28 -2.65 10.52 -2.89
CA VAL A 28 -1.93 10.65 -1.61
C VAL A 28 -2.62 11.66 -0.71
N LYS A 29 -2.93 12.84 -1.23
CA LYS A 29 -3.62 13.89 -0.47
C LYS A 29 -4.99 13.43 0.04
N PHE A 30 -5.79 12.79 -0.82
CA PHE A 30 -7.10 12.25 -0.41
C PHE A 30 -6.94 11.21 0.71
N MET A 31 -5.98 10.29 0.57
CA MET A 31 -5.75 9.22 1.55
C MET A 31 -5.24 9.76 2.89
N GLU A 32 -4.35 10.76 2.88
CA GLU A 32 -3.93 11.47 4.09
C GLU A 32 -5.10 12.15 4.79
N ASP A 33 -5.97 12.84 4.05
CA ASP A 33 -7.16 13.50 4.61
C ASP A 33 -8.23 12.50 5.07
N PHE A 34 -8.29 11.32 4.45
CA PHE A 34 -9.16 10.21 4.84
C PHE A 34 -8.69 9.56 6.15
N GLU A 35 -7.40 9.27 6.31
CA GLU A 35 -6.87 8.70 7.56
C GLU A 35 -6.97 9.68 8.74
N LYS A 36 -6.85 11.00 8.50
CA LYS A 36 -7.10 12.03 9.53
C LYS A 36 -8.52 12.01 10.10
N GLN A 37 -9.49 11.44 9.37
CA GLN A 37 -10.88 11.29 9.80
C GLN A 37 -11.17 9.92 10.46
N GLY A 38 -10.12 9.12 10.73
CA GLY A 38 -10.25 7.81 11.33
C GLY A 38 -10.57 6.68 10.34
N GLY A 39 -10.43 6.92 9.04
CA GLY A 39 -10.45 5.86 8.03
C GLY A 39 -9.09 5.16 7.88
N ILE A 40 -9.07 4.06 7.13
CA ILE A 40 -7.84 3.34 6.75
C ILE A 40 -7.65 3.41 5.25
N ALA A 41 -6.45 3.81 4.83
CA ALA A 41 -6.09 3.95 3.43
C ALA A 41 -4.84 3.14 3.07
N PHE A 42 -4.89 2.40 1.96
CA PHE A 42 -3.77 1.60 1.47
C PHE A 42 -3.79 1.46 -0.05
N PHE A 43 -2.66 1.06 -0.63
CA PHE A 43 -2.57 0.63 -2.02
C PHE A 43 -2.41 -0.88 -2.09
N LEU A 44 -3.06 -1.50 -3.08
CA LEU A 44 -2.71 -2.86 -3.51
C LEU A 44 -1.72 -2.75 -4.67
N VAL A 45 -0.53 -3.31 -4.50
CA VAL A 45 0.52 -3.32 -5.52
C VAL A 45 0.70 -4.72 -6.08
N SER A 46 0.47 -4.90 -7.38
CA SER A 46 0.76 -6.13 -8.10
C SER A 46 2.16 -6.07 -8.72
N PHE A 47 3.06 -6.94 -8.27
CA PHE A 47 4.34 -7.19 -8.91
C PHE A 47 4.16 -8.30 -9.95
N THR A 48 3.71 -7.93 -11.15
CA THR A 48 3.21 -8.89 -12.15
C THR A 48 4.29 -9.86 -12.65
N ALA A 49 5.56 -9.45 -12.71
CA ALA A 49 6.69 -10.34 -13.04
C ALA A 49 6.93 -11.44 -12.00
N ARG A 50 6.42 -11.25 -10.77
CA ARG A 50 6.62 -12.13 -9.63
C ARG A 50 5.36 -12.90 -9.24
N ASP A 51 4.21 -12.57 -9.82
CA ASP A 51 2.89 -13.05 -9.38
C ASP A 51 2.65 -12.79 -7.88
N GLU A 52 3.09 -11.62 -7.39
CA GLU A 52 2.98 -11.22 -5.99
C GLU A 52 2.06 -10.01 -5.81
N PHE A 53 1.22 -10.04 -4.78
CA PHE A 53 0.43 -8.90 -4.34
C PHE A 53 0.96 -8.36 -3.01
N TYR A 54 0.99 -7.05 -2.88
CA TYR A 54 1.47 -6.37 -1.70
C TYR A 54 0.46 -5.36 -1.17
N TYR A 55 0.23 -5.38 0.14
CA TYR A 55 -0.57 -4.40 0.86
C TYR A 55 0.34 -3.24 1.30
N LEU A 56 0.33 -2.14 0.55
CA LEU A 56 1.12 -0.94 0.85
C LEU A 56 0.33 0.02 1.73
N ARG A 57 0.65 0.02 3.03
CA ARG A 57 0.09 0.98 4.00
C ARG A 57 0.40 2.42 3.58
N LEU A 58 -0.53 3.35 3.83
CA LEU A 58 -0.28 4.78 3.58
C LEU A 58 0.98 5.26 4.33
N ALA A 59 1.15 4.89 5.59
CA ALA A 59 2.32 5.26 6.38
C ALA A 59 3.65 4.79 5.76
N GLU A 60 3.66 3.63 5.11
CA GLU A 60 4.85 3.12 4.41
C GLU A 60 5.08 3.87 3.08
N LEU A 61 4.01 4.10 2.31
CA LEU A 61 4.09 4.92 1.10
C LEU A 61 4.66 6.31 1.40
N LEU A 62 4.19 6.98 2.46
CA LEU A 62 4.63 8.32 2.81
C LEU A 62 6.13 8.41 3.11
N LYS A 63 6.77 7.33 3.58
CA LYS A 63 8.23 7.27 3.72
C LYS A 63 8.91 7.43 2.35
N PHE A 64 8.46 6.67 1.36
CA PHE A 64 9.01 6.75 -0.01
C PHE A 64 8.63 8.07 -0.70
N TRP A 65 7.40 8.54 -0.47
CA TRP A 65 6.87 9.77 -1.03
C TRP A 65 7.66 10.99 -0.55
N ASN A 66 7.86 11.12 0.75
CA ASN A 66 8.62 12.24 1.35
C ASN A 66 10.09 12.19 0.95
N ARG A 67 10.72 11.00 0.95
CA ARG A 67 12.08 10.82 0.43
C ARG A 67 12.22 11.36 -1.00
N ALA A 68 11.24 11.10 -1.88
CA ALA A 68 11.27 11.60 -3.24
C ALA A 68 11.07 13.13 -3.33
N LYS A 69 10.25 13.71 -2.45
CA LYS A 69 10.05 15.17 -2.35
C LYS A 69 11.31 15.89 -1.87
N GLU A 70 12.11 15.25 -1.03
CA GLU A 70 13.40 15.76 -0.52
C GLU A 70 14.55 15.61 -1.53
N GLY A 71 14.26 15.21 -2.78
CA GLY A 71 15.27 15.03 -3.83
C GLY A 71 15.90 13.64 -3.88
N GLY A 72 15.43 12.71 -3.04
CA GLY A 72 15.84 11.31 -3.07
C GLY A 72 15.22 10.51 -4.22
N ARG A 73 15.29 9.18 -4.10
CA ARG A 73 14.84 8.24 -5.13
C ARG A 73 13.32 8.33 -5.37
N LYS A 74 12.92 8.50 -6.63
CA LYS A 74 11.50 8.58 -7.10
C LYS A 74 10.86 7.20 -7.38
N SER A 75 11.28 6.19 -6.63
CA SER A 75 10.80 4.81 -6.71
C SER A 75 11.12 4.09 -5.40
N PHE A 76 10.49 2.94 -5.16
CA PHE A 76 10.87 2.00 -4.12
C PHE A 76 11.08 0.61 -4.71
N ARG A 77 11.97 -0.17 -4.14
CA ARG A 77 12.18 -1.58 -4.51
C ARG A 77 11.31 -2.49 -3.67
N ARG A 78 10.94 -3.63 -4.24
CA ARG A 78 10.28 -4.74 -3.56
C ARG A 78 11.02 -5.16 -2.28
N GLU A 79 12.35 -5.13 -2.28
CA GLU A 79 13.20 -5.47 -1.13
C GLU A 79 13.14 -4.44 0.02
N GLU A 80 12.67 -3.22 -0.25
CA GLU A 80 12.47 -2.17 0.77
C GLU A 80 11.15 -2.36 1.53
N LEU A 81 10.28 -3.28 1.08
CA LEU A 81 8.95 -3.51 1.62
C LEU A 81 8.96 -4.46 2.82
N ASP A 82 8.01 -4.28 3.72
CA ASP A 82 7.80 -5.16 4.86
C ASP A 82 7.29 -6.55 4.42
N PRO A 83 8.06 -7.64 4.60
CA PRO A 83 7.66 -8.97 4.14
C PRO A 83 6.33 -9.45 4.74
N SER A 84 5.92 -8.92 5.89
CA SER A 84 4.66 -9.30 6.53
C SER A 84 3.42 -8.81 5.79
N PHE A 85 3.53 -7.88 4.84
CA PHE A 85 2.40 -7.34 4.07
C PHE A 85 2.26 -7.90 2.65
N PHE A 86 3.09 -8.88 2.27
CA PHE A 86 2.82 -9.68 1.08
C PHE A 86 1.59 -10.55 1.30
N LEU A 87 0.70 -10.55 0.31
CA LEU A 87 -0.57 -11.25 0.35
C LEU A 87 -0.41 -12.60 -0.34
N SER A 88 -0.64 -13.68 0.40
CA SER A 88 -0.68 -15.04 -0.15
C SER A 88 -2.11 -15.37 -0.55
N VAL A 89 -2.31 -15.93 -1.75
CA VAL A 89 -3.61 -16.43 -2.20
C VAL A 89 -4.12 -17.48 -1.21
N GLU A 90 -5.29 -17.26 -0.64
CA GLU A 90 -5.90 -18.17 0.33
C GLU A 90 -7.34 -18.48 -0.04
N ARG A 91 -7.74 -19.75 0.10
CA ARG A 91 -9.16 -20.19 0.04
C ARG A 91 -9.92 -19.75 -1.22
N GLY A 92 -9.22 -19.65 -2.36
CA GLY A 92 -9.82 -19.23 -3.64
C GLY A 92 -10.01 -17.72 -3.79
N VAL A 93 -9.53 -16.90 -2.85
CA VAL A 93 -9.51 -15.44 -2.95
C VAL A 93 -8.19 -15.00 -3.58
N LEU A 94 -8.27 -14.40 -4.76
CA LEU A 94 -7.09 -13.99 -5.54
C LEU A 94 -6.22 -12.95 -4.81
N VAL A 95 -6.86 -11.95 -4.18
CA VAL A 95 -6.15 -10.90 -3.44
C VAL A 95 -6.79 -10.75 -2.05
N PRO A 96 -6.30 -11.46 -1.01
CA PRO A 96 -6.90 -11.44 0.32
C PRO A 96 -6.49 -10.19 1.12
N TYR A 97 -6.88 -9.02 0.63
CA TYR A 97 -6.53 -7.73 1.23
C TYR A 97 -7.10 -7.56 2.65
N LEU A 98 -8.17 -8.26 3.02
CA LEU A 98 -8.73 -8.23 4.37
C LEU A 98 -7.75 -8.78 5.42
N THR A 99 -6.90 -9.74 5.04
CA THR A 99 -5.83 -10.25 5.92
C THR A 99 -4.76 -9.17 6.15
N GLY A 100 -4.41 -8.42 5.10
CA GLY A 100 -3.51 -7.27 5.20
C GLY A 100 -4.11 -6.14 6.05
N LEU A 101 -5.40 -5.84 5.86
CA LEU A 101 -6.14 -4.84 6.64
C LEU A 101 -6.20 -5.20 8.12
N GLN A 102 -6.49 -6.46 8.46
CA GLN A 102 -6.49 -6.91 9.85
C GLN A 102 -5.11 -6.73 10.48
N ARG A 103 -4.04 -7.10 9.77
CA ARG A 103 -2.67 -6.88 10.24
C ARG A 103 -2.33 -5.40 10.42
N ASP A 104 -2.79 -4.53 9.52
CA ASP A 104 -2.60 -3.08 9.65
C ASP A 104 -3.33 -2.53 10.87
N LEU A 105 -4.56 -2.98 11.13
CA LEU A 105 -5.32 -2.66 12.33
C LEU A 105 -4.59 -3.07 13.61
N ASP A 106 -4.13 -4.32 13.68
CA ASP A 106 -3.45 -4.87 14.85
C ASP A 106 -2.14 -4.13 15.18
N MET A 107 -1.54 -3.40 14.22
CA MET A 107 -0.34 -2.58 14.44
C MET A 107 -0.62 -1.15 14.90
N ARG A 108 -1.88 -0.70 14.84
CA ARG A 108 -2.29 0.68 15.19
C ARG A 108 -2.80 0.79 16.64
N ASP A 109 -3.14 -0.35 17.26
CA ASP A 109 -3.52 -0.50 18.67
C ASP A 109 -2.28 -0.71 19.57
#